data_AF-A0A969XFX6-F1
#
_entry.id   AF-A0A969XFX6-F1
#
_cell.length_a   1.000
_cell.length_b   1.000
_cell.length_c   1.000
_cell.angle_alpha   90.00
_cell.angle_beta   90.00
_cell.angle_gamma   90.00
#
_symmetry.space_group_name_H-M   'P 1'
#
loop_
_entity.id
_entity.type
_entity.pdbx_description
1 polymer ?
#
loop_
_entity_poly.entity_id
_entity_poly.type
_entity_poly.pdbx_seq_one_letter_code
_entity_poly.pdbx_strand_id
1 'polypeptide(L)' 'MNCKGGAEAPTFEGVLWAQRGGYVVLREAKLVRGQHQRVILDGEILVPLGTVAFIQVV' A
#
# COMPACT_ATOMS: atom_id res chain seq x y z
N MET A 1 9.23 6.57 29.02
CA MET A 1 10.06 6.97 27.87
C MET A 1 9.39 6.52 26.57
N ASN A 2 8.67 7.45 25.96
CA ASN A 2 8.33 7.62 24.54
C ASN A 2 8.22 6.38 23.63
N CYS A 3 6.99 5.89 23.46
CA CYS A 3 6.58 5.14 22.28
C CYS A 3 6.52 6.11 21.07
N LYS A 4 7.67 6.43 20.45
CA LYS A 4 7.71 7.11 19.16
C LYS A 4 7.41 6.10 18.06
N GLY A 5 6.14 5.98 17.70
CA GLY A 5 5.71 5.13 16.60
C GLY A 5 4.20 5.14 16.47
N GLY A 6 3.61 6.32 16.21
CA GLY A 6 2.27 6.35 15.63
C GLY A 6 2.37 5.57 14.32
N ALA A 7 1.76 4.39 14.26
CA ALA A 7 1.78 3.55 13.08
C ALA A 7 0.95 4.25 12.00
N GLU A 8 1.60 5.12 11.23
CA GLU A 8 1.02 5.72 10.04
C GLU A 8 0.59 4.58 9.10
N ALA A 9 -0.64 4.63 8.62
CA ALA A 9 -1.16 3.60 7.75
C ALA A 9 -0.26 3.48 6.50
N PRO A 10 0.21 2.27 6.15
CA PRO A 10 1.09 2.10 5.00
C PRO A 10 0.38 2.53 3.72
N THR A 11 1.05 3.34 2.92
CA THR A 11 0.54 3.76 1.61
C THR A 11 1.29 3.00 0.53
N PHE A 12 0.55 2.44 -0.43
CA PHE A 12 1.11 1.72 -1.56
C PHE A 12 0.83 2.50 -2.85
N GLU A 13 1.87 2.64 -3.67
CA GLU A 13 1.81 3.29 -4.99
C GLU A 13 2.19 2.23 -6.03
N GLY A 14 1.39 2.03 -7.09
CA GLY A 14 1.69 1.03 -8.10
C GLY A 14 0.58 0.90 -9.15
N VAL A 15 0.70 -0.11 -10.01
CA VAL A 15 -0.29 -0.39 -11.05
C VAL A 15 -1.43 -1.19 -10.45
N LEU A 16 -2.64 -0.64 -10.45
CA LEU A 16 -3.85 -1.38 -10.11
C LEU A 16 -4.14 -2.41 -11.20
N TRP A 17 -3.86 -3.67 -10.90
CA TRP A 17 -3.99 -4.75 -11.88
C TRP A 17 -5.38 -5.37 -11.88
N ALA A 18 -5.93 -5.64 -10.69
CA ALA A 18 -7.26 -6.22 -10.53
C ALA A 18 -7.84 -5.96 -9.14
N GLN A 19 -9.16 -6.08 -9.04
CA GLN A 19 -9.86 -6.27 -7.77
C GLN A 19 -10.59 -7.61 -7.84
N ARG A 20 -10.19 -8.58 -7.02
CA ARG A 20 -10.76 -9.94 -7.06
C ARG A 20 -10.72 -10.62 -5.70
N GLY A 21 -11.73 -11.43 -5.40
CA GLY A 21 -11.78 -12.25 -4.19
C GLY A 21 -11.67 -11.45 -2.88
N GLY A 22 -12.09 -10.19 -2.87
CA GLY A 22 -11.96 -9.30 -1.71
C GLY A 22 -10.57 -8.67 -1.54
N TYR A 23 -9.71 -8.74 -2.56
CA TYR A 23 -8.38 -8.13 -2.56
C TYR A 23 -8.23 -7.11 -3.68
N VAL A 24 -7.43 -6.08 -3.39
CA VAL A 24 -6.83 -5.18 -4.37
C VAL A 24 -5.46 -5.76 -4.74
N VAL A 25 -5.24 -5.97 -6.02
CA VAL A 25 -3.99 -6.51 -6.56
C VAL A 25 -3.19 -5.36 -7.19
N LEU A 26 -2.01 -5.08 -6.62
CA LEU A 26 -1.07 -4.08 -7.15
C LEU A 26 0.16 -4.77 -7.73
N ARG A 27 0.62 -4.29 -8.89
CA ARG A 27 1.91 -4.70 -9.50
C ARG A 27 2.88 -3.53 -9.53
N GLU A 28 4.17 -3.84 -9.57
CA GLU A 28 5.25 -2.84 -9.57
C GLU A 28 5.11 -1.86 -8.39
N ALA A 29 4.70 -2.39 -7.25
CA ALA A 29 4.26 -1.60 -6.14
C ALA A 29 5.44 -1.05 -5.34
N LYS A 30 5.22 0.12 -4.74
CA LYS A 30 6.16 0.83 -3.89
C LYS A 30 5.47 1.10 -2.57
N LEU A 31 6.11 0.73 -1.48
CA LEU A 31 5.70 1.17 -0.15
C LEU A 31 6.20 2.59 0.07
N VAL A 32 5.28 3.51 0.32
CA VAL A 32 5.57 4.90 0.67
C VAL A 32 5.66 5.00 2.19
N ARG A 33 6.84 5.37 2.71
CA ARG A 33 7.04 5.67 4.13
C ARG A 33 7.47 7.13 4.32
N GLY A 34 6.73 7.83 5.20
CA GLY A 34 6.96 9.24 5.45
C GLY A 34 6.87 10.06 4.16
N GLN A 35 7.59 11.19 4.11
CA GLN A 35 7.45 12.11 2.98
C GLN A 35 8.13 11.62 1.69
N HIS A 36 9.22 10.83 1.75
CA HIS A 36 10.05 10.59 0.56
C HIS A 36 10.66 9.19 0.41
N GLN A 37 10.42 8.24 1.32
CA GLN A 37 11.02 6.91 1.17
C GLN A 37 10.08 5.99 0.42
N ARG A 38 10.41 5.70 -0.84
CA ARG A 38 9.75 4.66 -1.64
C ARG A 38 10.59 3.40 -1.62
N VAL A 39 10.06 2.33 -1.04
CA VAL A 39 10.68 1.00 -1.07
C VAL A 39 9.99 0.19 -2.16
N ILE A 40 10.75 -0.25 -3.16
CA ILE A 40 10.24 -1.12 -4.22
C ILE A 40 9.88 -2.47 -3.60
N LEU A 41 8.71 -2.98 -3.96
CA LEU A 41 8.24 -4.30 -3.56
C LEU A 41 8.22 -5.20 -4.79
N ASP A 42 8.94 -6.31 -4.70
CA ASP A 42 9.00 -7.29 -5.77
C ASP A 42 7.69 -8.10 -5.85
N GLY A 43 7.23 -8.38 -7.07
CA GLY A 43 6.06 -9.22 -7.33
C GLY A 43 4.72 -8.50 -7.26
N GLU A 44 3.69 -9.22 -6.81
CA GLU A 44 2.31 -8.74 -6.67
C GLU A 44 1.97 -8.50 -5.19
N ILE A 45 1.35 -7.37 -4.89
CA ILE A 45 0.80 -7.10 -3.57
C ILE A 45 -0.70 -7.39 -3.58
N LEU A 46 -1.13 -8.14 -2.57
CA LEU A 46 -2.52 -8.40 -2.26
C LEU A 46 -2.89 -7.61 -1.01
N VAL A 47 -3.72 -6.58 -1.16
CA VAL A 47 -4.25 -5.80 -0.03
C VAL A 47 -5.71 -6.20 0.19
N PRO A 48 -6.10 -6.66 1.40
CA PRO A 48 -7.49 -6.95 1.70
C PRO A 48 -8.35 -5.69 1.54
N LEU A 49 -9.39 -5.73 0.71
CA LEU A 49 -10.24 -4.58 0.39
C LEU A 49 -10.86 -3.96 1.65
N GLY A 50 -11.22 -4.79 2.64
CA GLY A 50 -11.77 -4.33 3.92
C GLY A 50 -10.80 -3.53 4.80
N THR A 51 -9.49 -3.56 4.50
CA THR A 51 -8.46 -2.78 5.21
C THR A 51 -8.03 -1.54 4.45
N VAL A 52 -8.58 -1.32 3.25
CA VAL A 52 -8.24 -0.17 2.40
C VAL A 52 -9.09 1.02 2.83
N ALA A 53 -8.43 2.09 3.28
CA ALA A 53 -9.11 3.33 3.62
C ALA A 53 -9.65 4.05 2.37
N PHE A 54 -8.85 4.12 1.30
CA PHE A 54 -9.25 4.67 0.01
C PHE A 54 -8.31 4.20 -1.11
N ILE A 55 -8.74 4.36 -2.36
CA ILE A 55 -7.93 4.12 -3.57
C ILE A 55 -8.06 5.35 -4.46
N GLN A 56 -6.93 5.87 -4.93
CA GLN A 56 -6.90 6.92 -5.94
C GLN A 56 -6.21 6.38 -7.19
N VAL A 57 -6.88 6.50 -8.34
CA VAL A 57 -6.33 6.20 -9.66
C VAL A 57 -6.08 7.54 -10.36
N VAL A 58 -4.88 7.72 -10.90
CA VAL A 58 -4.47 8.93 -11.66
C VAL A 58 -4.31 8.64 -13.14
#